data_AF-A0A7M1ATY6-F1
#
_entry.id   AF-A0A7M1ATY6-F1
#
_cell.length_a   1.000
_cell.length_b   1.000
_cell.length_c   1.000
_cell.angle_alpha   90.00
_cell.angle_beta   90.00
_cell.angle_gamma   90.00
#
_symmetry.space_group_name_H-M   'P 1'
#
loop_
_entity.id
_entity.type
_entity.pdbx_description
1 polymer ?
#
loop_
_entity_poly.entity_id
_entity_poly.type
_entity_poly.pdbx_seq_one_letter_code
_entity_poly.pdbx_strand_id
1 'polypeptide(L)'
;MSKLLQALLSGMFFTFILDFFLFLGIKLNYIDYYEIDLYYNILFADNQSAILFFLFSLIIGYITLYTNIKLALYSVGFLFVLSFSTLIAPIGKSVGTFLLAKEDVTLQTSRFSYHGDILYNGREKVTFFDKELNKIIILNKNKIKGKI
;
A
#
# COMPACT_ATOMS: atom_id res chain seq x y z
N MET A 1 -25.31 17.44 14.59
CA MET A 1 -24.13 17.31 13.69
C MET A 1 -24.54 17.69 12.28
N SER A 2 -23.64 18.28 11.48
CA SER A 2 -23.89 18.49 10.06
C SER A 2 -23.89 17.16 9.30
N LYS A 3 -24.66 17.07 8.20
CA LYS A 3 -24.70 15.85 7.35
C LYS A 3 -23.32 15.46 6.83
N LEU A 4 -22.52 16.47 6.48
CA LEU A 4 -21.14 16.28 6.01
C LEU A 4 -20.25 15.66 7.09
N LEU A 5 -20.32 16.16 8.33
CA LEU A 5 -19.54 15.61 9.44
C LEU A 5 -19.97 14.17 9.78
N GLN A 6 -21.28 13.89 9.73
CA GLN A 6 -21.80 12.55 9.97
C GLN A 6 -21.33 11.55 8.90
N ALA A 7 -21.40 11.94 7.62
CA ALA A 7 -20.86 11.14 6.52
C ALA A 7 -19.36 10.91 6.70
N LEU A 8 -18.58 11.96 6.96
CA LEU A 8 -17.14 11.84 7.14
C LEU A 8 -16.80 10.83 8.24
N LEU A 9 -17.36 10.98 9.44
CA LEU A 9 -17.06 10.10 10.57
C LEU A 9 -17.52 8.66 10.33
N SER A 10 -18.71 8.46 9.77
CA SER A 10 -19.21 7.12 9.46
C SER A 10 -18.36 6.46 8.38
N GLY A 11 -17.95 7.21 7.36
CA GLY A 11 -17.12 6.68 6.29
C GLY A 11 -15.69 6.43 6.73
N MET A 12 -15.11 7.24 7.63
CA MET A 12 -13.79 6.99 8.22
C MET A 12 -13.71 5.61 8.86
N PHE A 13 -14.77 5.16 9.53
CA PHE A 13 -14.84 3.81 10.09
C PHE A 13 -14.71 2.73 9.01
N PHE A 14 -15.50 2.82 7.94
CA PHE A 14 -15.45 1.84 6.86
C PHE A 14 -14.14 1.89 6.07
N THR A 15 -13.71 3.09 5.65
CA THR A 15 -12.46 3.27 4.91
C THR A 15 -11.27 2.76 5.70
N PHE A 16 -11.21 3.02 7.01
CA PHE A 16 -10.12 2.52 7.86
C PHE A 16 -10.06 1.00 7.87
N ILE A 17 -11.20 0.31 7.97
CA ILE A 17 -11.24 -1.16 7.93
C ILE A 17 -10.80 -1.67 6.54
N LEU A 18 -11.27 -1.03 5.47
CA LEU A 18 -10.90 -1.41 4.10
C LEU A 18 -9.38 -1.25 3.88
N ASP A 19 -8.81 -0.12 4.27
CA ASP A 19 -7.37 0.11 4.14
C ASP A 19 -6.58 -0.84 5.04
N PHE A 20 -7.10 -1.14 6.24
CA PHE A 20 -6.46 -2.08 7.15
C PHE A 20 -6.25 -3.45 6.50
N PHE A 21 -7.32 -4.02 5.93
CA PHE A 21 -7.22 -5.34 5.29
C PHE A 21 -6.43 -5.32 3.98
N LEU A 22 -6.49 -4.21 3.23
CA LEU A 22 -5.69 -4.01 2.02
C LEU A 22 -4.19 -4.06 2.34
N PHE A 23 -3.75 -3.25 3.30
CA PHE A 23 -2.34 -3.22 3.71
C PHE A 23 -1.93 -4.49 4.44
N LEU A 24 -2.85 -5.16 5.14
CA LEU A 24 -2.55 -6.44 5.79
C LEU A 24 -2.26 -7.52 4.76
N GLY A 25 -3.06 -7.59 3.69
CA GLY A 25 -2.81 -8.50 2.56
C GLY A 25 -1.47 -8.22 1.88
N ILE A 26 -1.14 -6.95 1.63
CA ILE A 26 0.16 -6.55 1.08
C ILE A 26 1.30 -6.93 2.05
N LYS A 27 1.13 -6.71 3.35
CA LYS A 27 2.13 -7.08 4.34
C LYS A 27 2.45 -8.58 4.24
N LEU A 28 1.43 -9.42 4.38
CA LEU A 28 1.60 -10.87 4.43
C LEU A 28 2.09 -11.47 3.11
N ASN A 29 1.60 -10.96 1.97
CA ASN A 29 1.78 -11.62 0.67
C ASN A 29 2.85 -10.96 -0.21
N TYR A 30 3.33 -9.76 0.14
CA TYR A 30 4.39 -9.07 -0.58
C TYR A 30 5.59 -8.77 0.32
N ILE A 31 5.38 -8.03 1.42
CA ILE A 31 6.48 -7.60 2.30
C ILE A 31 7.15 -8.81 2.98
N ASP A 32 6.36 -9.69 3.60
CA ASP A 32 6.87 -10.93 4.21
C ASP A 32 7.43 -11.91 3.18
N TYR A 33 6.79 -12.01 2.02
CA TYR A 33 7.25 -12.87 0.93
C TYR A 33 8.68 -12.52 0.47
N TYR A 34 9.00 -11.22 0.40
CA TYR A 34 10.34 -10.73 0.04
C TYR A 34 11.25 -10.51 1.26
N GLU A 35 10.86 -10.98 2.45
CA GLU A 35 11.61 -10.86 3.71
C GLU A 35 11.99 -9.40 4.04
N ILE A 36 11.13 -8.45 3.68
CA ILE A 36 11.34 -7.03 3.98
C ILE A 36 10.99 -6.79 5.45
N ASP A 37 11.99 -6.46 6.27
CA ASP A 37 11.82 -6.12 7.68
C ASP A 37 11.13 -4.75 7.83
N LEU A 38 9.79 -4.78 7.87
CA LEU A 38 8.93 -3.60 7.94
C LEU A 38 7.70 -3.88 8.80
N TYR A 39 7.52 -3.04 9.82
CA TYR A 39 6.31 -3.05 10.64
C TYR A 39 5.09 -2.57 9.87
N TYR A 40 3.95 -3.21 10.14
CA TYR A 40 2.66 -2.87 9.54
C TYR A 40 2.32 -1.37 9.65
N ASN A 41 2.51 -0.77 10.83
CA ASN A 41 2.17 0.64 11.05
C ASN A 41 3.02 1.58 10.18
N ILE A 42 4.28 1.23 9.92
CA ILE A 42 5.16 2.02 9.05
C ILE A 42 4.72 1.85 7.59
N LEU A 43 4.44 0.62 7.17
CA LEU A 43 3.88 0.34 5.84
C LEU A 43 2.60 1.14 5.60
N PHE A 44 1.67 1.10 6.54
CA PHE A 44 0.39 1.79 6.46
C PHE A 44 0.58 3.31 6.43
N ALA A 45 1.33 3.88 7.38
CA ALA A 45 1.47 5.33 7.50
C ALA A 45 2.24 5.96 6.33
N ASP A 46 3.25 5.28 5.79
CA ASP A 46 4.10 5.84 4.73
C ASP A 46 3.46 5.75 3.34
N ASN A 47 2.50 4.84 3.15
CA ASN A 47 1.85 4.61 1.84
C ASN A 47 0.40 5.10 1.80
N GLN A 48 -0.19 5.48 2.95
CA GLN A 48 -1.54 6.01 3.01
C GLN A 48 -1.56 7.52 2.71
N SER A 49 -2.29 7.91 1.66
CA SER A 49 -2.56 9.32 1.40
C SER A 49 -3.73 9.82 2.26
N ALA A 50 -3.46 10.77 3.16
CA ALA A 50 -4.49 11.39 3.99
C ALA A 50 -5.60 12.06 3.15
N ILE A 51 -5.24 12.66 2.01
CA ILE A 51 -6.20 13.31 1.11
C ILE A 51 -7.15 12.26 0.52
N LEU A 52 -6.61 11.15 0.01
CA LEU A 52 -7.44 10.07 -0.54
C LEU A 52 -8.29 9.44 0.55
N PHE A 53 -7.74 9.21 1.74
CA PHE A 53 -8.47 8.67 2.88
C PHE A 53 -9.71 9.49 3.24
N PHE A 54 -9.56 10.81 3.39
CA PHE A 54 -10.70 11.67 3.74
C PHE A 54 -11.70 11.78 2.59
N LEU A 55 -11.25 11.83 1.34
CA LEU A 55 -12.12 11.84 0.17
C LEU A 55 -12.97 10.57 0.09
N PHE A 56 -12.33 9.39 0.17
CA PHE A 56 -13.04 8.10 0.16
C PHE A 56 -13.96 7.95 1.37
N SER A 57 -13.54 8.39 2.55
CA SER A 57 -14.39 8.42 3.74
C SER A 57 -15.65 9.25 3.52
N LEU A 58 -15.53 10.44 2.93
CA LEU A 58 -16.71 11.26 2.66
C LEU A 58 -17.66 10.57 1.66
N ILE A 59 -17.13 9.97 0.59
CA ILE A 59 -17.91 9.26 -0.43
C ILE A 59 -18.60 8.02 0.17
N ILE A 60 -17.85 7.15 0.84
CA ILE A 60 -18.36 5.90 1.44
C ILE A 60 -19.39 6.23 2.52
N GLY A 61 -19.11 7.22 3.36
CA GLY A 61 -20.04 7.67 4.39
C GLY A 61 -21.33 8.25 3.82
N TYR A 62 -21.25 9.01 2.74
CA TYR A 62 -22.43 9.51 2.03
C TYR A 62 -23.26 8.38 1.43
N ILE A 63 -22.60 7.43 0.75
CA ILE A 63 -23.27 6.25 0.18
C ILE A 63 -23.97 5.46 1.29
N THR A 64 -23.29 5.23 2.41
CA THR A 64 -23.81 4.40 3.50
C THR A 64 -24.99 5.03 4.22
N LEU A 65 -24.96 6.35 4.45
CA LEU A 65 -25.98 7.03 5.26
C LEU A 65 -27.15 7.61 4.44
N TYR A 66 -26.88 8.05 3.21
CA TYR A 66 -27.83 8.88 2.45
C TYR A 66 -28.33 8.22 1.16
N THR A 67 -27.86 7.03 0.81
CA THR A 67 -28.33 6.28 -0.36
C THR A 67 -29.22 5.10 0.07
N ASN A 68 -29.91 4.48 -0.89
CA ASN A 68 -30.69 3.28 -0.65
C ASN A 68 -29.83 2.16 -0.03
N ILE A 69 -30.37 1.48 0.99
CA ILE A 69 -29.68 0.40 1.70
C ILE A 69 -29.12 -0.69 0.78
N LYS A 70 -29.83 -1.05 -0.29
CA LYS A 70 -29.34 -2.05 -1.26
C LYS A 70 -28.07 -1.58 -1.97
N LEU A 71 -28.06 -0.32 -2.42
CA LEU A 71 -26.90 0.28 -3.09
C LEU A 71 -25.73 0.45 -2.13
N ALA A 72 -26.00 0.88 -0.90
CA ALA A 72 -24.98 0.97 0.14
C ALA A 72 -24.33 -0.41 0.39
N LEU A 73 -25.14 -1.44 0.55
CA LEU A 73 -24.68 -2.79 0.85
C LEU A 73 -23.89 -3.41 -0.31
N TYR A 74 -24.33 -3.23 -1.56
CA TYR A 74 -23.55 -3.65 -2.72
C TYR A 74 -22.24 -2.90 -2.86
N SER A 75 -22.25 -1.57 -2.70
CA SER A 75 -21.06 -0.74 -2.86
C SER A 75 -20.01 -1.07 -1.78
N VAL A 76 -20.43 -1.03 -0.51
CA VAL A 76 -19.54 -1.31 0.62
C VAL A 76 -19.12 -2.78 0.60
N GLY A 77 -20.05 -3.71 0.40
CA GLY A 77 -19.75 -5.14 0.33
C GLY A 77 -18.75 -5.48 -0.78
N PHE A 78 -18.88 -4.86 -1.96
CA PHE A 78 -17.92 -5.03 -3.05
C PHE A 78 -16.52 -4.51 -2.68
N LEU A 79 -16.44 -3.34 -2.03
CA LEU A 79 -15.15 -2.81 -1.55
C LEU A 79 -14.51 -3.73 -0.51
N PHE A 80 -15.30 -4.32 0.39
CA PHE A 80 -14.81 -5.33 1.33
C PHE A 80 -14.24 -6.55 0.62
N VAL A 81 -14.96 -7.10 -0.38
CA VAL A 81 -14.46 -8.22 -1.18
C VAL A 81 -13.15 -7.87 -1.87
N LEU A 82 -13.04 -6.68 -2.47
CA LEU A 82 -11.80 -6.23 -3.10
C LEU A 82 -10.65 -6.11 -2.10
N SER A 83 -10.86 -5.44 -0.97
CA SER A 83 -9.82 -5.29 0.05
C SER A 83 -9.36 -6.66 0.58
N PHE A 84 -10.30 -7.53 0.94
CA PHE A 84 -10.02 -8.86 1.48
C PHE A 84 -9.39 -9.80 0.45
N SER A 85 -9.64 -9.60 -0.84
CA SER A 85 -9.02 -10.40 -1.89
C SER A 85 -7.49 -10.33 -1.83
N THR A 86 -6.91 -9.24 -1.31
CA THR A 86 -5.45 -9.11 -1.13
C THR A 86 -4.86 -10.06 -0.09
N LEU A 87 -5.69 -10.69 0.76
CA LEU A 87 -5.26 -11.77 1.64
C LEU A 87 -4.92 -13.06 0.86
N ILE A 88 -5.41 -13.20 -0.37
CA ILE A 88 -5.05 -14.29 -1.27
C ILE A 88 -3.68 -14.00 -1.87
N ALA A 89 -2.71 -14.89 -1.65
CA ALA A 89 -1.30 -14.69 -1.97
C ALA A 89 -1.00 -14.06 -3.35
N PRO A 90 -1.47 -14.62 -4.49
CA PRO A 90 -1.20 -14.02 -5.80
C PRO A 90 -1.76 -12.60 -5.95
N ILE A 91 -2.92 -12.31 -5.37
CA ILE A 91 -3.56 -10.99 -5.45
C ILE A 91 -2.80 -10.00 -4.57
N GLY A 92 -2.53 -10.35 -3.32
CA GLY A 92 -1.78 -9.50 -2.40
C GLY A 92 -0.37 -9.18 -2.91
N LYS A 93 0.32 -10.18 -3.47
CA LYS A 93 1.62 -9.99 -4.12
C LYS A 93 1.52 -9.04 -5.30
N SER A 94 0.56 -9.23 -6.20
CA SER A 94 0.37 -8.38 -7.38
C SER A 94 0.05 -6.93 -7.01
N VAL A 95 -0.82 -6.72 -6.01
CA VAL A 95 -1.16 -5.39 -5.52
C VAL A 95 0.04 -4.73 -4.84
N GLY A 96 0.80 -5.49 -4.04
CA GLY A 96 2.05 -5.03 -3.43
C GLY A 96 3.08 -4.60 -4.47
N THR A 97 3.28 -5.40 -5.53
CA THR A 97 4.15 -5.05 -6.65
C THR A 97 3.68 -3.75 -7.31
N PHE A 98 2.39 -3.64 -7.63
CA PHE A 98 1.83 -2.46 -8.28
C PHE A 98 1.99 -1.18 -7.45
N LEU A 99 1.84 -1.27 -6.13
CA LEU A 99 1.89 -0.10 -5.25
C LEU A 99 3.30 0.28 -4.81
N LEU A 100 4.19 -0.70 -4.63
CA LEU A 100 5.47 -0.50 -3.93
C LEU A 100 6.70 -0.68 -4.82
N ALA A 101 6.61 -1.51 -5.87
CA ALA A 101 7.77 -1.83 -6.69
C ALA A 101 8.05 -0.74 -7.74
N LYS A 102 9.33 -0.57 -8.09
CA LYS A 102 9.75 0.15 -9.29
C LYS A 102 10.67 -0.76 -10.10
N GLU A 103 10.21 -1.14 -11.29
CA GLU A 103 10.93 -2.05 -12.19
C GLU A 103 12.00 -1.30 -13.00
N ASP A 104 13.05 -2.04 -13.39
CA ASP A 104 14.10 -1.59 -14.31
C ASP A 104 14.81 -0.29 -13.89
N VAL A 105 15.21 -0.24 -12.62
CA VAL A 105 15.95 0.87 -12.03
C VAL A 105 17.43 0.55 -11.94
N THR A 106 18.26 1.54 -12.27
CA THR A 106 19.71 1.47 -12.04
C THR A 106 20.08 2.31 -10.82
N LEU A 107 20.62 1.66 -9.78
CA LEU A 107 21.08 2.33 -8.57
C LEU A 107 22.61 2.46 -8.59
N GLN A 108 23.11 3.69 -8.51
CA GLN A 108 24.54 3.95 -8.45
C GLN A 108 24.98 4.30 -7.03
N THR A 109 26.07 3.68 -6.58
CA THR A 109 26.75 4.02 -5.33
C THR A 109 28.10 4.67 -5.62
N SER A 110 28.91 4.95 -4.59
CA SER A 110 30.27 5.44 -4.81
C SER A 110 31.21 4.44 -5.48
N ARG A 111 30.92 3.13 -5.41
CA ARG A 111 31.82 2.06 -5.87
C ARG A 111 31.20 1.14 -6.92
N PHE A 112 29.89 0.95 -6.90
CA PHE A 112 29.18 -0.03 -7.73
C PHE A 112 27.92 0.56 -8.35
N SER A 113 27.52 -0.01 -9.50
CA SER A 113 26.22 0.22 -10.13
C SER A 113 25.45 -1.10 -10.06
N TYR A 114 24.19 -1.04 -9.66
CA TYR A 114 23.29 -2.18 -9.57
C TYR A 114 22.12 -1.98 -10.54
N HIS A 115 21.71 -3.04 -11.23
CA HIS A 115 20.61 -2.99 -12.19
C HIS A 115 19.55 -4.04 -11.84
N GLY A 116 18.29 -3.62 -11.80
CA GLY A 116 17.19 -4.45 -11.34
C GLY A 116 16.02 -3.67 -10.78
N ASP A 117 15.30 -4.23 -9.82
CA ASP A 117 14.01 -3.71 -9.38
C ASP A 117 14.05 -3.24 -7.93
N ILE A 118 13.52 -2.06 -7.64
CA ILE A 118 13.26 -1.65 -6.25
C ILE A 118 12.02 -2.39 -5.79
N LEU A 119 12.16 -3.28 -4.82
CA LEU A 119 11.03 -3.99 -4.21
C LEU A 119 10.33 -3.12 -3.16
N TYR A 120 11.10 -2.35 -2.40
CA TYR A 120 10.52 -1.43 -1.42
C TYR A 120 11.46 -0.25 -1.12
N ASN A 121 10.88 0.94 -1.12
CA ASN A 121 11.58 2.20 -0.88
C ASN A 121 11.31 2.71 0.55
N GLY A 122 11.94 2.10 1.56
CA GLY A 122 11.74 2.45 2.97
C GLY A 122 12.41 3.76 3.40
N ARG A 123 12.23 4.19 4.65
CA ARG A 123 12.73 5.50 5.13
C ARG A 123 14.26 5.66 5.04
N GLU A 124 15.01 4.64 5.47
CA GLU A 124 16.47 4.67 5.52
C GLU A 124 17.15 3.74 4.50
N LYS A 125 16.43 2.68 4.10
CA LYS A 125 16.95 1.58 3.28
C LYS A 125 16.06 1.34 2.08
N VAL A 126 16.65 0.85 1.00
CA VAL A 126 15.98 0.36 -0.19
C VAL A 126 16.22 -1.14 -0.27
N THR A 127 15.14 -1.91 -0.39
CA THR A 127 15.22 -3.33 -0.74
C THR A 127 15.20 -3.44 -2.24
N PHE A 128 16.25 -4.00 -2.81
CA PHE A 128 16.50 -4.03 -4.25
C PHE A 128 16.75 -5.45 -4.72
N PHE A 129 16.11 -5.87 -5.80
CA PHE A 129 16.39 -7.12 -6.47
C PHE A 129 17.37 -6.86 -7.61
N ASP A 130 18.59 -7.35 -7.48
CA ASP A 130 19.62 -7.22 -8.51
C ASP A 130 19.47 -8.35 -9.54
N LYS A 131 19.27 -7.98 -10.81
CA LYS A 131 19.04 -8.92 -11.92
C LYS A 131 20.33 -9.61 -12.37
N GLU A 132 21.49 -8.98 -12.20
CA GLU A 132 22.78 -9.55 -12.57
C GLU A 132 23.23 -10.62 -11.57
N LEU A 133 23.01 -10.36 -10.28
CA LEU A 133 23.34 -11.28 -9.18
C LEU A 133 22.21 -12.27 -8.86
N ASN A 134 21.01 -12.03 -9.40
CA ASN A 134 19.77 -12.74 -9.13
C ASN A 134 19.48 -12.86 -7.62
N LYS A 135 19.64 -11.75 -6.89
CA LYS A 135 19.56 -11.70 -5.42
C LYS A 135 18.94 -10.41 -4.91
N ILE A 136 18.27 -10.51 -3.76
CA ILE A 136 17.80 -9.35 -3.01
C ILE A 136 18.96 -8.77 -2.19
N ILE A 137 19.18 -7.47 -2.30
CA ILE A 137 20.16 -6.71 -1.55
C ILE A 137 19.49 -5.54 -0.83
N ILE A 138 20.05 -5.16 0.31
CA ILE A 138 19.58 -4.04 1.11
C ILE A 138 20.60 -2.93 1.05
N LEU A 139 20.20 -1.76 0.55
CA LEU A 139 21.07 -0.61 0.36
C LEU A 139 20.64 0.54 1.26
N ASN A 140 21.58 1.16 1.97
CA ASN A 140 21.29 2.39 2.72
C ASN A 140 21.15 3.56 1.74
N LYS A 141 20.08 4.33 1.85
CA LYS A 141 19.79 5.47 0.96
C LYS A 141 20.90 6.50 0.92
N ASN A 142 21.54 6.75 2.06
CA ASN A 142 22.64 7.72 2.16
C ASN A 142 23.88 7.36 1.34
N LYS A 143 23.99 6.12 0.84
CA LYS A 143 25.09 5.66 -0.02
C LYS A 143 24.75 5.67 -1.51
N ILE A 144 23.48 5.90 -1.86
CA ILE A 144 23.02 5.92 -3.24
C ILE A 144 23.18 7.35 -3.77
N LYS A 145 23.78 7.48 -4.96
CA LYS A 145 23.94 8.75 -5.66
C LYS A 145 22.71 9.01 -6.52
N GLY A 146 22.16 10.22 -6.43
CA GLY A 146 20.96 10.63 -7.18
C GLY A 146 19.68 10.63 -6.33
N LYS A 147 18.54 10.91 -6.96
CA LYS A 147 17.22 10.85 -6.33
C LYS A 147 16.56 9.49 -6.62
N ILE A 148 15.85 8.94 -5.63
CA ILE A 148 15.09 7.67 -5.67
C ILE A 148 13.63 7.95 -5.36
#